data_AF-A0A172TRN9-F1
#
_entry.id   AF-A0A172TRN9-F1
#
_cell.length_a   1.000
_cell.length_b   1.000
_cell.length_c   1.000
_cell.angle_alpha   90.00
_cell.angle_beta   90.00
_cell.angle_gamma   90.00
#
_symmetry.space_group_name_H-M   'P 1'
#
loop_
_entity.id
_entity.type
_entity.pdbx_description
1 polymer ?
#
loop_
_entity_poly.entity_id
_entity_poly.type
_entity_poly.pdbx_seq_one_letter_code
_entity_poly.pdbx_strand_id
1 'polypeptide(L)'
;MKRYFFALSAAIVTLFTQCDTIKNLPTNTSGGLFSLNGNWQLASSSDNKALEGTVVTVVPGYSNGTARTLANNTYCLREGDVVWKNLKSLQGGTFSLNSIVNSCNGTLSYTDGTITVLTNDEIRIATKSANNSDVLQTWRRVANPSGQ
;
A
#
# COMPACT_ATOMS: atom_id res chain seq x y z
N MET A 1 38.91 -15.03 -59.13
CA MET A 1 37.54 -15.55 -59.06
C MET A 1 37.11 -15.62 -57.60
N LYS A 2 35.94 -15.04 -57.29
CA LYS A 2 35.29 -15.05 -55.97
C LYS A 2 34.94 -16.48 -55.53
N ARG A 3 35.17 -16.82 -54.25
CA ARG A 3 34.29 -17.70 -53.47
C ARG A 3 34.25 -17.21 -52.01
N TYR A 4 33.05 -16.81 -51.60
CA TYR A 4 32.67 -16.46 -50.25
C TYR A 4 32.51 -17.73 -49.41
N PHE A 5 32.93 -17.73 -48.15
CA PHE A 5 32.36 -18.61 -47.13
C PHE A 5 32.10 -17.78 -45.86
N PHE A 6 30.81 -17.66 -45.56
CA PHE A 6 30.23 -17.18 -44.32
C PHE A 6 30.36 -18.27 -43.24
N ALA A 7 30.73 -17.88 -42.02
CA ALA A 7 30.35 -18.54 -40.76
C ALA A 7 30.64 -17.56 -39.61
N LEU A 8 29.69 -16.67 -39.29
CA LEU A 8 28.73 -16.82 -38.18
C LEU A 8 29.44 -17.01 -36.82
N SER A 9 30.01 -15.94 -36.27
CA SER A 9 30.34 -15.89 -34.84
C SER A 9 29.18 -15.24 -34.10
N ALA A 10 28.57 -16.04 -33.22
CA ALA A 10 27.39 -15.70 -32.43
C ALA A 10 27.69 -14.52 -31.50
N ALA A 11 26.88 -13.47 -31.62
CA ALA A 11 26.83 -12.37 -30.67
C ALA A 11 26.24 -12.87 -29.35
N ILE A 12 27.05 -12.84 -28.29
CA ILE A 12 26.57 -12.99 -26.91
C ILE A 12 25.86 -11.69 -26.55
N VAL A 13 24.53 -11.67 -26.66
CA VAL A 13 23.69 -10.58 -26.14
C VAL A 13 23.43 -10.88 -24.66
N THR A 14 24.28 -10.34 -23.79
CA THR A 14 24.07 -10.34 -22.35
C THR A 14 22.92 -9.41 -21.97
N LEU A 15 21.80 -10.02 -21.59
CA LEU A 15 20.94 -9.69 -20.43
C LEU A 15 21.03 -8.25 -19.90
N PHE A 16 20.24 -7.33 -20.47
CA PHE A 16 19.81 -6.10 -19.79
C PHE A 16 18.39 -5.72 -20.23
N THR A 17 17.38 -6.52 -19.87
CA THR A 17 15.97 -6.14 -20.08
C THR A 17 15.08 -6.50 -18.88
N GLN A 18 15.55 -6.24 -17.66
CA GLN A 18 14.71 -6.34 -16.45
C GLN A 18 14.41 -4.99 -15.77
N CYS A 19 14.63 -3.85 -16.44
CA CYS A 19 14.22 -2.55 -15.89
C CYS A 19 12.84 -2.08 -16.38
N ASP A 20 12.28 -2.65 -17.45
CA ASP A 20 11.04 -2.12 -18.04
C ASP A 20 9.75 -2.69 -17.43
N THR A 21 9.82 -3.78 -16.65
CA THR A 21 8.62 -4.39 -16.06
C THR A 21 8.07 -3.59 -14.87
N ILE A 22 8.81 -2.62 -14.32
CA ILE A 22 8.32 -1.73 -13.25
C ILE A 22 7.58 -0.50 -13.81
N LYS A 23 7.78 -0.15 -15.09
CA LYS A 23 7.16 1.06 -15.69
C LYS A 23 5.65 0.99 -15.89
N ASN A 24 5.04 -0.20 -15.82
CA ASN A 24 3.62 -0.41 -16.13
C ASN A 24 2.78 -0.93 -14.95
N LEU A 25 3.33 -0.92 -13.73
CA LEU A 25 2.50 -1.18 -12.55
C LEU A 25 1.61 0.05 -12.31
N PRO A 26 0.30 -0.14 -12.07
CA PRO A 26 -0.60 0.95 -11.72
C PRO A 26 0.02 1.84 -10.63
N THR A 27 0.21 3.13 -10.92
CA THR A 27 0.81 4.10 -9.99
C THR A 27 -0.14 4.52 -8.87
N ASN A 28 -1.25 3.81 -8.71
CA ASN A 28 -2.29 4.08 -7.72
C ASN A 28 -1.73 4.16 -6.29
N THR A 29 -0.64 3.44 -6.01
CA THR A 29 0.05 3.38 -4.72
C THR A 29 1.48 3.95 -4.77
N SER A 30 1.88 4.57 -5.89
CA SER A 30 3.19 5.21 -6.06
C SER A 30 3.04 6.63 -6.61
N GLY A 31 3.44 7.60 -5.79
CA GLY A 31 3.38 9.03 -6.11
C GLY A 31 4.77 9.64 -6.00
N GLY A 32 5.38 10.02 -7.12
CA GLY A 32 6.75 10.52 -7.15
C GLY A 32 7.76 9.47 -6.67
N LEU A 33 8.55 9.79 -5.63
CA LEU A 33 9.55 8.90 -5.02
C LEU A 33 8.99 8.01 -3.91
N PHE A 34 7.74 8.20 -3.49
CA PHE A 34 7.14 7.47 -2.38
C PHE A 34 6.19 6.37 -2.87
N SER A 35 6.19 5.23 -2.17
CA SER A 35 5.25 4.14 -2.40
C SER A 35 4.62 3.64 -1.11
N LEU A 36 3.30 3.45 -1.16
CA LEU A 36 2.51 2.81 -0.11
C LEU A 36 2.68 1.28 -0.09
N ASN A 37 3.38 0.68 -1.05
CA ASN A 37 3.55 -0.77 -1.10
C ASN A 37 4.27 -1.28 0.17
N GLY A 38 3.82 -2.41 0.70
CA GLY A 38 4.37 -3.05 1.89
C GLY A 38 3.38 -3.11 3.06
N ASN A 39 3.93 -3.38 4.25
CA ASN A 39 3.16 -3.56 5.48
C ASN A 39 3.15 -2.28 6.31
N TRP A 40 1.98 -1.91 6.82
CA TRP A 40 1.75 -0.72 7.61
C TRP A 40 1.00 -1.09 8.89
N GLN A 41 1.56 -0.75 10.03
CA GLN A 41 0.93 -0.96 11.34
C GLN A 41 0.29 0.34 11.82
N LEU A 42 -0.95 0.25 12.29
CA LEU A 42 -1.65 1.38 12.91
C LEU A 42 -0.95 1.69 14.24
N ALA A 43 -0.17 2.76 14.27
CA ALA A 43 0.55 3.18 15.47
C ALA A 43 -0.33 4.00 16.41
N SER A 44 -1.28 4.78 15.86
CA SER A 44 -2.26 5.49 16.67
C SER A 44 -3.55 5.82 15.93
N SER A 45 -4.68 5.82 16.64
CA SER A 45 -5.97 6.40 16.17
C SER A 45 -6.52 7.40 17.19
N SER A 46 -7.12 8.49 16.73
CA SER A 46 -7.72 9.51 17.61
C SER A 46 -9.05 9.07 18.23
N ASP A 47 -9.75 8.11 17.64
CA ASP A 47 -11.10 7.69 18.01
C ASP A 47 -11.18 6.28 18.61
N ASN A 48 -10.29 5.38 18.20
CA ASN A 48 -10.37 3.97 18.55
C ASN A 48 -8.99 3.34 18.79
N LYS A 49 -8.65 3.16 20.06
CA LYS A 49 -7.40 2.55 20.50
C LYS A 49 -7.35 1.03 20.32
N ALA A 50 -8.48 0.35 20.20
CA ALA A 50 -8.50 -1.11 20.09
C ALA A 50 -7.95 -1.62 18.75
N LEU A 51 -7.85 -0.75 17.73
CA LEU A 51 -7.25 -1.11 16.45
C LEU A 51 -5.75 -0.89 16.40
N GLU A 52 -5.17 -0.15 17.37
CA GLU A 52 -3.74 0.13 17.39
C GLU A 52 -2.94 -1.17 17.45
N GLY A 53 -2.01 -1.33 16.52
CA GLY A 53 -1.27 -2.56 16.27
C GLY A 53 -1.76 -3.37 15.06
N THR A 54 -2.93 -3.06 14.50
CA THR A 54 -3.43 -3.70 13.27
C THR A 54 -2.48 -3.44 12.10
N VAL A 55 -2.17 -4.48 11.33
CA VAL A 55 -1.29 -4.40 10.17
C VAL A 55 -2.10 -4.52 8.89
N VAL A 56 -1.86 -3.63 7.94
CA VAL A 56 -2.41 -3.63 6.59
C VAL A 56 -1.28 -3.84 5.58
N THR A 57 -1.51 -4.71 4.60
CA THR A 57 -0.59 -4.96 3.49
C THR A 57 -1.14 -4.33 2.21
N VAL A 58 -0.31 -3.51 1.55
CA VAL A 58 -0.58 -2.95 0.23
C VAL A 58 0.32 -3.65 -0.79
N VAL A 59 -0.28 -4.36 -1.75
CA VAL A 59 0.44 -5.09 -2.79
C VAL A 59 0.63 -4.19 -4.02
N PRO A 60 1.85 -4.14 -4.62
CA PRO A 60 2.09 -3.38 -5.85
C PRO A 60 1.08 -3.70 -6.95
N GLY A 61 0.54 -2.67 -7.60
CA GLY A 61 -0.44 -2.80 -8.68
C GLY A 61 -1.88 -3.01 -8.22
N TYR A 62 -2.13 -3.17 -6.92
CA TYR A 62 -3.47 -3.20 -6.34
C TYR A 62 -3.77 -1.86 -5.68
N SER A 63 -5.01 -1.38 -5.83
CA SER A 63 -5.47 -0.14 -5.20
C SER A 63 -6.00 -0.35 -3.77
N ASN A 64 -5.73 -1.48 -3.11
CA ASN A 64 -6.31 -1.79 -1.82
C ASN A 64 -5.23 -2.20 -0.82
N GLY A 65 -5.42 -1.83 0.44
CA GLY A 65 -4.72 -2.37 1.59
C GLY A 65 -5.61 -3.36 2.33
N THR A 66 -5.12 -4.58 2.55
CA THR A 66 -5.86 -5.64 3.24
C THR A 66 -5.28 -5.91 4.62
N ALA A 67 -6.13 -6.26 5.59
CA ALA A 67 -5.68 -6.63 6.92
C ALA A 67 -4.80 -7.89 6.86
N ARG A 68 -3.66 -7.84 7.54
CA ARG A 68 -2.71 -8.95 7.66
C ARG A 68 -2.58 -9.46 9.09
N THR A 69 -2.70 -8.59 10.07
CA THR A 69 -2.68 -8.93 11.49
C THR A 69 -3.60 -7.99 12.22
N LEU A 70 -4.33 -8.49 13.22
CA LEU A 70 -5.33 -7.71 13.96
C LEU A 70 -4.88 -7.59 15.42
N ALA A 71 -4.93 -6.38 15.98
CA ALA A 71 -4.58 -6.17 17.38
C ALA A 71 -5.69 -6.63 18.34
N ASN A 72 -6.93 -6.20 18.08
CA ASN A 72 -8.11 -6.64 18.82
C ASN A 72 -9.27 -6.87 17.83
N ASN A 73 -9.91 -8.03 17.92
CA ASN A 73 -10.98 -8.43 16.99
C ASN A 73 -12.40 -8.18 17.53
N THR A 74 -12.59 -7.20 18.41
CA THR A 74 -13.93 -6.76 18.84
C THR A 74 -14.81 -6.24 17.70
N TYR A 75 -14.19 -5.94 16.55
CA TYR A 75 -14.86 -5.44 15.35
C TYR A 75 -15.07 -6.50 14.27
N CYS A 76 -14.79 -7.78 14.56
CA CYS A 76 -14.92 -8.89 13.60
C CYS A 76 -14.17 -8.68 12.26
N LEU A 77 -13.05 -7.98 12.27
CA LEU A 77 -12.17 -7.94 11.13
C LEU A 77 -11.52 -9.31 10.95
N ARG A 78 -11.23 -9.67 9.70
CA ARG A 78 -10.54 -10.91 9.34
C ARG A 78 -9.31 -10.57 8.52
N GLU A 79 -8.32 -11.45 8.58
CA GLU A 79 -7.21 -11.37 7.63
C GLU A 79 -7.74 -11.43 6.20
N GLY A 80 -7.22 -10.56 5.33
CA GLY A 80 -7.66 -10.40 3.96
C GLY A 80 -8.77 -9.35 3.76
N ASP A 81 -9.45 -8.90 4.83
CA ASP A 81 -10.46 -7.85 4.70
C ASP A 81 -9.84 -6.55 4.19
N VAL A 82 -10.55 -5.85 3.30
CA VAL A 82 -10.09 -4.56 2.76
C VAL A 82 -10.30 -3.49 3.82
N VAL A 83 -9.20 -2.88 4.26
CA VAL A 83 -9.17 -1.78 5.25
C VAL A 83 -8.97 -0.43 4.55
N TRP A 84 -8.11 -0.40 3.53
CA TRP A 84 -7.93 0.76 2.66
C TRP A 84 -8.40 0.38 1.26
N LYS A 85 -9.40 1.10 0.73
CA LYS A 85 -9.96 0.79 -0.58
C LYS A 85 -9.66 1.90 -1.57
N ASN A 86 -9.50 1.55 -2.84
CA ASN A 86 -9.36 2.50 -3.95
C ASN A 86 -8.28 3.57 -3.71
N LEU A 87 -7.13 3.17 -3.19
CA LEU A 87 -5.93 3.99 -3.09
C LEU A 87 -5.62 4.61 -4.44
N LYS A 88 -5.38 5.93 -4.44
CA LYS A 88 -5.02 6.71 -5.63
C LYS A 88 -3.95 7.73 -5.26
N SER A 89 -2.89 7.78 -6.06
CA SER A 89 -1.91 8.88 -5.96
C SER A 89 -2.53 10.18 -6.46
N LEU A 90 -2.28 11.26 -5.73
CA LEU A 90 -2.61 12.63 -6.11
C LEU A 90 -1.32 13.41 -6.43
N GLN A 91 -1.47 14.65 -6.91
CA GLN A 91 -0.32 15.54 -7.08
C GLN A 91 0.30 15.92 -5.73
N GLY A 92 1.61 16.18 -5.72
CA GLY A 92 2.32 16.64 -4.52
C GLY A 92 2.66 15.55 -3.49
N GLY A 93 2.66 14.27 -3.87
CA GLY A 93 3.04 13.17 -2.97
C GLY A 93 1.99 12.81 -1.92
N THR A 94 0.74 13.23 -2.15
CA THR A 94 -0.42 12.86 -1.33
C THR A 94 -1.18 11.71 -2.00
N PHE A 95 -1.98 10.98 -1.22
CA PHE A 95 -2.85 9.92 -1.75
C PHE A 95 -4.26 10.09 -1.22
N SER A 96 -5.26 9.64 -1.96
CA SER A 96 -6.62 9.47 -1.46
C SER A 96 -6.98 7.99 -1.36
N LEU A 97 -7.96 7.70 -0.53
CA LEU A 97 -8.55 6.39 -0.39
C LEU A 97 -10.03 6.50 -0.06
N ASN A 98 -10.81 5.52 -0.52
CA ASN A 98 -12.08 5.22 0.10
C ASN A 98 -11.76 4.33 1.31
N SER A 99 -11.98 4.81 2.53
CA SER A 99 -11.73 3.94 3.68
C SER A 99 -12.90 2.98 3.76
N ILE A 100 -12.63 1.70 3.92
CA ILE A 100 -13.67 0.77 4.36
C ILE A 100 -13.08 0.10 5.56
N VAL A 101 -13.70 0.31 6.71
CA VAL A 101 -13.70 -0.77 7.68
C VAL A 101 -15.16 -1.16 7.76
N ASN A 102 -15.49 -2.44 7.59
CA ASN A 102 -16.85 -2.92 7.75
C ASN A 102 -16.80 -4.08 8.73
N SER A 103 -16.87 -3.72 10.00
CA SER A 103 -17.09 -4.66 11.08
C SER A 103 -18.39 -5.44 10.89
N CYS A 104 -18.48 -6.67 11.39
CA CYS A 104 -19.69 -7.51 11.35
C CYS A 104 -20.98 -6.81 11.85
N ASN A 105 -20.84 -5.77 12.68
CA ASN A 105 -21.92 -5.00 13.28
C ASN A 105 -22.04 -3.56 12.73
N GLY A 106 -21.28 -3.20 11.68
CA GLY A 106 -21.29 -1.86 11.07
C GLY A 106 -20.80 -0.71 11.95
N THR A 107 -20.32 -0.98 13.18
CA THR A 107 -19.92 0.06 14.15
C THR A 107 -18.61 0.74 13.79
N LEU A 108 -17.73 0.04 13.07
CA LEU A 108 -16.45 0.58 12.65
C LEU A 108 -16.51 0.82 11.15
N SER A 109 -16.84 2.05 10.76
CA SER A 109 -16.87 2.52 9.38
C SER A 109 -16.25 3.91 9.30
N TYR A 110 -15.46 4.12 8.25
CA TYR A 110 -14.79 5.38 7.97
C TYR A 110 -15.13 5.83 6.56
N THR A 111 -15.22 7.13 6.34
CA THR A 111 -15.46 7.69 5.01
C THR A 111 -14.17 7.76 4.20
N ASP A 112 -14.25 8.34 3.01
CA ASP A 112 -13.09 8.70 2.21
C ASP A 112 -12.08 9.51 3.03
N GLY A 113 -10.80 9.26 2.78
CA GLY A 113 -9.69 9.83 3.53
C GLY A 113 -8.53 10.27 2.64
N THR A 114 -7.69 11.12 3.21
CA THR A 114 -6.45 11.57 2.58
C THR A 114 -5.26 11.03 3.34
N ILE A 115 -4.28 10.48 2.62
CA ILE A 115 -2.98 10.10 3.15
C ILE A 115 -1.98 11.23 2.90
N THR A 116 -1.34 11.66 3.98
CA THR A 116 -0.16 12.52 3.94
C THR A 116 1.06 11.71 4.32
N VAL A 117 2.10 11.77 3.49
CA VAL A 117 3.41 11.18 3.79
C VAL A 117 4.14 12.11 4.77
N LEU A 118 4.51 11.60 5.94
CA LEU A 118 5.30 12.34 6.92
C LEU A 118 6.79 12.00 6.77
N THR A 119 7.09 10.71 6.61
CA THR A 119 8.42 10.18 6.29
C THR A 119 8.26 8.94 5.39
N ASN A 120 9.37 8.32 4.96
CA ASN A 120 9.32 7.07 4.18
C ASN A 120 8.64 5.89 4.93
N ASP A 121 8.63 5.98 6.27
CA ASP A 121 8.16 4.93 7.16
C ASP A 121 6.96 5.37 8.02
N GLU A 122 6.44 6.58 7.82
CA GLU A 122 5.31 7.09 8.57
C GLU A 122 4.35 7.89 7.68
N ILE A 123 3.07 7.53 7.74
CA ILE A 123 1.99 8.23 7.04
C ILE A 123 0.89 8.61 8.03
N ARG A 124 0.13 9.64 7.68
CA ARG A 124 -1.08 10.03 8.39
C ARG A 124 -2.28 9.94 7.48
N ILE A 125 -3.35 9.31 7.97
CA ILE A 125 -4.64 9.25 7.30
C ILE A 125 -5.60 10.17 8.05
N ALA A 126 -6.15 11.16 7.35
CA ALA A 126 -7.26 11.97 7.83
C ALA A 126 -8.55 11.48 7.17
N THR A 127 -9.53 11.08 7.97
CA THR A 127 -10.84 10.56 7.55
C THR A 127 -11.92 11.00 8.54
N LYS A 128 -13.15 10.51 8.38
CA LYS A 128 -14.24 10.67 9.34
C LYS A 128 -14.81 9.33 9.75
N SER A 129 -15.20 9.22 11.01
CA SER A 129 -15.97 8.08 11.52
C SER A 129 -17.40 8.06 10.97
N ALA A 130 -18.12 6.97 11.20
CA ALA A 130 -19.55 6.83 10.89
C ALA A 130 -20.42 7.97 11.46
N ASN A 131 -19.99 8.58 12.56
CA ASN A 131 -20.68 9.71 13.21
C ASN A 131 -20.20 11.08 12.69
N ASN A 132 -19.50 11.12 11.54
CA ASN A 132 -18.98 12.34 10.90
C ASN A 132 -17.97 13.13 11.76
N SER A 133 -17.43 12.51 12.82
CA SER A 133 -16.34 13.08 13.61
C SER A 133 -15.01 12.85 12.91
N ASP A 134 -14.14 13.86 12.92
CA ASP A 134 -12.82 13.77 12.30
C ASP A 134 -11.93 12.76 13.02
N VAL A 135 -11.23 11.95 12.24
CA VAL A 135 -10.35 10.89 12.73
C VAL A 135 -8.97 11.04 12.09
N LEU A 136 -7.94 11.02 12.93
CA LEU A 136 -6.56 10.99 12.53
C LEU A 136 -5.93 9.66 12.93
N GLN A 137 -5.40 8.95 11.94
CA GLN A 137 -4.66 7.72 12.13
C GLN A 137 -3.21 7.91 11.70
N THR A 138 -2.27 7.45 12.53
CA THR A 138 -0.85 7.41 12.17
C THR A 138 -0.47 5.96 11.93
N TRP A 139 0.11 5.68 10.76
CA TRP A 139 0.54 4.36 10.38
C TRP A 139 2.04 4.34 10.13
N ARG A 140 2.69 3.28 10.58
CA ARG A 140 4.13 3.09 10.46
C ARG A 140 4.46 1.88 9.62
N ARG A 141 5.46 2.00 8.76
CA ARG A 141 5.94 0.88 7.97
C ARG A 141 6.46 -0.19 8.92
N VAL A 142 5.99 -1.41 8.75
CA VAL A 142 6.56 -2.56 9.42
C VAL A 142 7.81 -2.93 8.64
N ALA A 143 8.98 -2.77 9.25
CA ALA A 143 10.20 -3.34 8.69
C ALA A 143 9.94 -4.84 8.49
N ASN A 144 10.06 -5.33 7.26
CA ASN A 144 10.14 -6.77 7.06
C ASN A 144 11.27 -7.25 7.99
N PRO A 145 11.05 -8.25 8.87
CA PRO A 145 12.16 -8.86 9.55
C PRO A 145 13.09 -9.36 8.43
N SER A 146 14.23 -8.68 8.29
CA SER A 146 15.25 -9.03 7.34
C SER A 146 15.76 -10.42 7.72
N GLY A 147 15.38 -11.44 6.95
CA GLY A 147 15.98 -12.77 7.01
C GLY A 147 15.48 -13.64 8.18
N GLN A 148 14.67 -14.63 7.84
CA GLN A 148 14.97 -16.00 8.21
C GLN A 148 15.10 -16.83 6.95
#